data_AF-A0A8T3AH10-F1
#
_entry.id   AF-A0A8T3AH10-F1
#
_cell.length_a   1.000
_cell.length_b   1.000
_cell.length_c   1.000
_cell.angle_alpha   90.00
_cell.angle_beta   90.00
_cell.angle_gamma   90.00
#
_symmetry.space_group_name_H-M   'P 1'
#
loop_
_entity.id
_entity.type
_entity.pdbx_description
1 polymer ?
#
loop_
_entity_poly.entity_id
_entity_poly.type
_entity_poly.pdbx_seq_one_letter_code
_entity_poly.pdbx_strand_id
1 'polypeptide(L)' 'MNKFNSRTGKSYDRTQLKNKWDQLKKDWKLWKDLLRGETGLGWNPIKRTIDASNEWWNDKLQVVPAAQKFRFNGIPPE' A
#
# COMPACT_ATOMS: atom_id res chain seq x y z
N MET A 1 20.30 11.94 5.55
CA MET A 1 20.85 10.64 5.97
C MET A 1 20.86 10.47 7.47
N ASN A 2 21.67 11.28 8.16
CA ASN A 2 21.96 11.13 9.58
C ASN A 2 20.69 11.09 10.44
N LYS A 3 19.68 11.93 10.17
CA LYS A 3 18.45 11.95 10.99
C LYS A 3 17.60 10.67 10.89
N PHE A 4 17.51 10.02 9.73
CA PHE A 4 16.77 8.75 9.58
C PHE A 4 17.57 7.58 10.18
N ASN A 5 18.87 7.54 9.87
CA ASN A 5 19.76 6.48 10.36
C ASN A 5 19.90 6.54 11.89
N SER A 6 20.04 7.74 12.48
CA SER A 6 20.07 7.92 13.94
C SER A 6 18.75 7.58 14.63
N ARG A 7 17.60 7.81 13.98
CA ARG A 7 16.28 7.48 14.55
C ARG A 7 15.96 5.99 14.48
N THR A 8 16.42 5.31 13.44
CA THR A 8 16.08 3.90 13.18
C THR A 8 17.19 2.94 13.57
N GLY A 9 18.39 3.43 13.86
CA GLY A 9 19.60 2.63 14.09
C GLY A 9 20.13 1.95 12.81
N LYS A 10 19.54 2.23 11.64
CA LYS A 10 19.86 1.54 10.39
C LYS A 10 20.76 2.40 9.51
N SER A 11 21.84 1.83 9.01
CA SER A 11 22.72 2.49 8.05
C SER A 11 22.23 2.24 6.62
N TYR A 12 21.29 3.05 6.16
CA TYR A 12 20.94 3.07 4.73
C TYR A 12 21.81 4.05 3.97
N ASP A 13 22.13 3.72 2.72
CA ASP A 13 22.70 4.61 1.71
C ASP A 13 21.62 5.36 0.90
N ARG A 14 22.04 6.38 0.15
CA ARG A 14 21.09 7.36 -0.44
C ARG A 14 20.26 6.70 -1.52
N THR A 15 20.89 5.78 -2.24
CA THR A 15 20.30 4.99 -3.29
C THR A 15 19.27 4.01 -2.72
N GLN A 16 19.55 3.36 -1.59
CA GLN A 16 18.61 2.49 -0.88
C GLN A 16 17.37 3.25 -0.43
N LEU A 17 17.53 4.43 0.17
CA LEU A 17 16.40 5.27 0.56
C LEU A 17 15.60 5.74 -0.65
N LYS A 18 16.28 6.14 -1.73
CA LYS A 18 15.63 6.53 -3.00
C LYS A 18 14.84 5.37 -3.60
N ASN A 19 15.43 4.18 -3.68
CA ASN A 19 14.77 2.99 -4.21
C ASN A 19 13.55 2.62 -3.37
N LYS A 20 13.65 2.69 -2.04
CA LYS A 20 12.52 2.44 -1.14
C LYS A 20 11.41 3.47 -1.33
N TRP A 21 11.77 4.75 -1.43
CA TRP A 21 10.82 5.83 -1.71
C TRP A 21 10.11 5.66 -3.05
N ASP A 22 10.85 5.35 -4.12
CA ASP A 22 10.29 5.15 -5.45
C ASP A 22 9.36 3.92 -5.47
N GLN A 23 9.68 2.85 -4.72
CA GLN A 23 8.79 1.71 -4.54
C GLN A 23 7.51 2.09 -3.77
N LEU A 24 7.63 2.82 -2.66
CA LEU A 24 6.48 3.28 -1.88
C LEU A 24 5.55 4.17 -2.72
N LYS A 25 6.13 5.02 -3.57
CA LYS A 25 5.37 5.88 -4.49
C LYS A 25 4.60 5.06 -5.54
N LYS A 26 5.20 3.99 -6.08
CA LYS A 26 4.51 3.06 -6.99
C LYS A 26 3.37 2.36 -6.28
N ASP A 27 3.60 1.87 -5.06
CA ASP A 27 2.60 1.17 -4.27
C ASP A 27 1.43 2.09 -3.91
N TRP A 28 1.70 3.33 -3.52
CA TRP A 28 0.67 4.32 -3.23
C TRP A 28 -0.19 4.64 -4.46
N LYS A 29 0.42 4.80 -5.65
CA LYS A 29 -0.35 5.00 -6.90
C LYS A 29 -1.25 3.81 -7.19
N LEU A 30 -0.71 2.60 -7.07
CA LEU A 30 -1.47 1.37 -7.28
C LEU A 30 -2.64 1.23 -6.30
N TRP A 31 -2.45 1.64 -5.04
CA TRP A 31 -3.50 1.69 -4.03
C TRP A 31 -4.60 2.71 -4.39
N LYS A 32 -4.21 3.90 -4.86
CA LYS A 32 -5.17 4.90 -5.35
C LYS A 32 -5.96 4.43 -6.56
N ASP A 33 -5.33 3.68 -7.47
CA ASP A 33 -5.99 3.10 -8.63
C ASP A 33 -6.94 1.96 -8.24
N LEU A 34 -6.58 1.12 -7.25
CA LEU A 34 -7.48 0.10 -6.69
C LEU A 34 -8.78 0.73 -6.14
N LEU A 35 -8.66 1.85 -5.44
CA LEU A 35 -9.79 2.56 -4.82
C LEU A 35 -10.50 3.54 -5.77
N ARG A 36 -10.07 3.66 -7.02
CA ARG A 36 -10.61 4.66 -7.94
C ARG A 36 -12.07 4.34 -8.29
N GLY A 37 -12.94 5.31 -8.05
CA GLY A 37 -14.39 5.19 -8.31
C GLY A 37 -15.15 4.40 -7.25
N GLU A 38 -14.46 3.92 -6.21
CA GLU A 38 -15.08 3.17 -5.13
C GLU A 38 -15.43 4.11 -3.98
N THR A 39 -16.65 3.96 -3.47
CA THR A 39 -17.17 4.75 -2.35
C THR A 39 -17.77 3.81 -1.32
N GLY A 40 -17.55 4.10 -0.03
CA GLY A 40 -18.15 3.33 1.07
C GLY A 40 -17.44 2.02 1.43
N LEU A 41 -16.22 1.81 0.91
CA LEU A 41 -15.38 0.70 1.35
C LEU A 41 -14.87 0.96 2.78
N GLY A 42 -15.12 0.02 3.69
CA GLY A 42 -14.63 0.09 5.07
C GLY A 42 -13.14 -0.24 5.17
N TRP A 43 -12.58 0.00 6.36
CA TRP A 43 -11.23 -0.45 6.72
C TRP A 43 -11.31 -1.51 7.81
N ASN A 44 -10.65 -2.64 7.59
CA ASN A 44 -10.54 -3.72 8.56
C ASN A 44 -9.24 -3.55 9.36
N PRO A 45 -9.28 -3.08 10.63
CA PRO A 45 -8.07 -2.82 11.41
C PRO A 45 -7.33 -4.11 11.81
N ILE A 46 -8.04 -5.24 11.92
CA ILE A 46 -7.46 -6.54 12.29
C ILE A 46 -6.66 -7.10 11.11
N LYS A 47 -7.25 -7.12 9.93
CA LYS A 47 -6.62 -7.60 8.68
C LYS A 47 -5.73 -6.55 8.02
N ARG A 48 -5.76 -5.30 8.51
CA ARG A 48 -5.05 -4.14 7.97
C ARG A 48 -5.27 -3.97 6.47
N THR A 49 -6.51 -4.11 6.00
CA THR A 49 -6.88 -3.97 4.59
C THR A 49 -8.29 -3.43 4.43
N ILE A 50 -8.74 -3.23 3.19
CA ILE A 50 -10.11 -2.86 2.86
C ILE A 50 -11.06 -3.96 3.35
N ASP A 51 -12.08 -3.55 4.10
CA ASP A 51 -13.19 -4.41 4.50
C ASP A 51 -14.20 -4.50 3.35
N ALA A 52 -13.90 -5.37 2.40
CA ALA A 52 -14.72 -5.63 1.22
C ALA A 52 -14.97 -7.14 1.08
N SER A 53 -16.02 -7.49 0.33
CA SER A 53 -16.36 -8.87 0.05
C SER A 53 -15.31 -9.55 -0.85
N ASN A 54 -15.32 -10.88 -0.87
CA ASN A 54 -14.41 -11.63 -1.74
C ASN A 54 -14.73 -11.40 -3.22
N GLU A 55 -16.00 -11.19 -3.56
CA GLU A 55 -16.46 -10.87 -4.91
C GLU A 55 -15.86 -9.54 -5.37
N TRP A 56 -15.95 -8.49 -4.55
CA TRP A 56 -15.34 -7.19 -4.85
C TRP A 56 -13.83 -7.32 -5.09
N TRP A 57 -13.12 -8.07 -4.24
CA TRP A 57 -11.70 -8.31 -4.42
C TRP A 57 -11.41 -9.06 -5.72
N ASN A 58 -12.21 -10.07 -6.07
CA ASN A 58 -12.00 -10.83 -7.30
C ASN A 58 -12.21 -9.95 -8.54
N ASP A 59 -13.28 -9.15 -8.57
CA ASP A 59 -13.58 -8.24 -9.69
C ASP A 59 -12.51 -7.17 -9.84
N LYS A 60 -12.10 -6.54 -8.73
CA LYS A 60 -11.04 -5.52 -8.77
C LYS A 60 -9.69 -6.07 -9.17
N LEU A 61 -9.35 -7.29 -8.76
CA LEU A 61 -8.08 -7.91 -9.13
C LEU A 61 -8.06 -8.39 -10.58
N GLN A 62 -9.19 -8.51 -11.27
CA GLN A 62 -9.20 -8.66 -12.73
C GLN A 62 -8.72 -7.37 -13.42
N VAL A 63 -9.14 -6.20 -12.91
CA VAL A 63 -8.79 -4.90 -13.49
C VAL A 63 -7.38 -4.44 -13.06
N VAL A 64 -7.01 -4.71 -11.80
CA VAL A 64 -5.74 -4.30 -11.21
C VAL A 64 -5.05 -5.49 -10.52
N PRO A 65 -4.52 -6.49 -11.26
CA PRO A 65 -3.95 -7.69 -10.68
C PRO A 65 -2.79 -7.42 -9.71
N ALA A 66 -1.98 -6.40 -10.00
CA ALA A 66 -0.84 -6.01 -9.17
C ALA A 66 -1.26 -5.58 -7.74
N ALA A 67 -2.52 -5.21 -7.53
CA ALA A 67 -3.04 -4.82 -6.23
C ALA A 67 -3.32 -6.00 -5.28
N GLN A 68 -3.13 -7.25 -5.74
CA GLN A 68 -3.37 -8.46 -4.94
C GLN A 68 -2.61 -8.45 -3.61
N LYS A 69 -1.40 -7.88 -3.60
CA LYS A 69 -0.59 -7.72 -2.39
C LYS A 69 -1.29 -6.97 -1.27
N PHE A 70 -2.26 -6.11 -1.61
CA PHE A 70 -2.97 -5.31 -0.61
C PHE A 70 -4.14 -6.04 0.05
N ARG A 71 -4.55 -7.21 -0.44
CA ARG A 71 -5.65 -8.01 0.14
C ARG A 71 -5.40 -8.40 1.60
N PHE A 72 -4.13 -8.48 2.00
CA PHE A 72 -3.72 -8.87 3.35
C PHE A 72 -2.88 -7.81 4.06
N ASN A 73 -2.50 -6.73 3.37
CA ASN A 73 -1.73 -5.60 3.91
C ASN A 73 -1.94 -4.37 3.03
N GLY A 74 -2.97 -3.59 3.32
CA GLY A 74 -3.30 -2.35 2.62
C GLY A 74 -2.56 -1.11 3.15
N ILE A 75 -2.88 0.04 2.58
CA ILE A 75 -2.45 1.34 3.10
C ILE A 75 -3.63 1.92 3.90
N PRO A 76 -3.48 2.16 5.21
CA PRO A 76 -4.58 2.66 6.03
C PRO A 76 -5.11 4.00 5.48
N PRO A 77 -6.42 4.25 5.57
CA PRO A 77 -6.98 5.57 5.30
C PRO A 77 -6.43 6.59 6.31
N GLU A 78 -6.35 7.85 5.88
CA GLU A 78 -5.97 8.99 6.73
C GLU A 78 -7.01 9.27 7.83
#